data_AF-A0A1F8Q1Z0-F1
#
_entry.id   AF-A0A1F8Q1Z0-F1
#
_cell.length_a   1.000
_cell.length_b   1.000
_cell.length_c   1.000
_cell.angle_alpha   90.00
_cell.angle_beta   90.00
_cell.angle_gamma   90.00
#
_symmetry.space_group_name_H-M   'P 1'
#
loop_
_entity.id
_entity.type
_entity.pdbx_description
1 polymer ?
#
loop_
_entity_poly.entity_id
_entity_poly.type
_entity_poly.pdbx_seq_one_letter_code
_entity_poly.pdbx_strand_id
1 'polypeptide(L)'
;MKASIKLDEKRKKEAMEKTAVQKSATEKLSSEQVKAQLASYLEGQPENIRSFHRMMKVLESISFGIIITVFIIALVLSFMWKSVPVAAIPTAWLLLPVSAAILTLLIAVHALVLRAFPPSGLFTIFQGGSPIRLPGKSQGFQTGKAAEFTAWGLILVGLIVGAFFAVFAWSAWTVNWAILTPMITILGVAMGVVIVISMLFTTFQKIFKSR
;
A
#
# COMPACT_ATOMS: atom_id res chain seq x y z
N MET A 1 -29.54 -28.61 -41.47
CA MET A 1 -30.09 -27.41 -40.80
C MET A 1 -30.24 -27.55 -39.28
N LYS A 2 -30.76 -28.66 -38.72
CA LYS A 2 -30.88 -28.83 -37.25
C LYS A 2 -29.55 -28.95 -36.48
N ALA A 3 -28.49 -29.47 -37.12
CA ALA A 3 -27.19 -29.66 -36.47
C ALA A 3 -26.39 -28.36 -36.28
N SER A 4 -26.52 -27.39 -37.18
CA SER A 4 -25.83 -26.09 -37.09
C SER A 4 -26.41 -25.22 -35.96
N ILE A 5 -27.73 -25.28 -35.75
CA ILE A 5 -28.42 -24.56 -34.67
C ILE A 5 -27.96 -25.07 -33.29
N LYS A 6 -27.78 -26.38 -33.14
CA LYS A 6 -27.32 -27.01 -31.89
C LYS A 6 -25.86 -26.66 -31.54
N LEU A 7 -25.03 -26.44 -32.55
CA LEU A 7 -23.62 -26.07 -32.36
C LEU A 7 -23.50 -24.60 -31.91
N ASP A 8 -24.34 -23.72 -32.46
CA ASP A 8 -24.37 -22.30 -32.07
C ASP A 8 -24.91 -22.09 -30.66
N GLU A 9 -25.91 -22.86 -30.23
CA GLU A 9 -26.38 -22.81 -28.84
C GLU A 9 -25.32 -23.26 -27.84
N LYS A 10 -24.54 -24.30 -28.18
CA LYS A 10 -23.45 -24.79 -27.34
C LYS A 10 -22.33 -23.74 -27.23
N ARG A 11 -21.93 -23.12 -28.34
CA ARG A 11 -20.93 -22.04 -28.36
C ARG A 11 -21.39 -20.80 -27.60
N LYS A 12 -22.68 -20.45 -27.68
CA LYS A 12 -23.28 -19.35 -26.91
C LYS A 12 -23.29 -19.64 -25.41
N LYS A 13 -23.60 -20.86 -25.00
CA LYS A 13 -23.54 -21.29 -23.59
C LYS A 13 -22.11 -21.27 -23.05
N GLU A 14 -21.16 -21.81 -23.79
CA GLU A 14 -19.74 -21.78 -23.41
C GLU A 14 -19.18 -20.35 -23.37
N ALA A 15 -19.62 -19.47 -24.28
CA ALA A 15 -19.26 -18.06 -24.26
C ALA A 15 -19.90 -17.32 -23.08
N MET A 16 -21.17 -17.58 -22.75
CA MET A 16 -21.84 -17.03 -21.56
C MET A 16 -21.21 -17.54 -20.27
N GLU A 17 -20.83 -18.80 -20.20
CA GLU A 17 -20.15 -19.39 -19.04
C GLU A 17 -18.75 -18.81 -18.87
N LYS A 18 -17.97 -18.68 -19.95
CA LYS A 18 -16.68 -17.96 -19.92
C LYS A 18 -16.85 -16.50 -19.53
N THR A 19 -17.88 -15.81 -20.02
CA THR A 19 -18.17 -14.42 -19.66
C THR A 19 -18.62 -14.31 -18.20
N ALA A 20 -19.39 -15.26 -17.68
CA ALA A 20 -19.83 -15.30 -16.29
C ALA A 20 -18.66 -15.60 -15.33
N VAL A 21 -17.78 -16.53 -15.70
CA VAL A 21 -16.54 -16.83 -14.96
C VAL A 21 -15.56 -15.65 -15.00
N GLN A 22 -15.49 -14.92 -16.13
CA GLN A 22 -14.65 -13.73 -16.26
C GLN A 22 -15.25 -12.50 -15.55
N LYS A 23 -16.58 -12.44 -15.42
CA LYS A 23 -17.29 -11.40 -14.67
C LYS A 23 -17.23 -11.64 -13.16
N SER A 24 -17.24 -12.90 -12.69
CA SER A 24 -17.02 -13.23 -11.28
C SER A 24 -15.56 -13.03 -10.84
N ALA A 25 -14.59 -13.25 -11.73
CA ALA A 25 -13.18 -12.93 -11.49
C ALA A 25 -12.88 -11.42 -11.42
N THR A 26 -13.82 -10.56 -11.84
CA THR A 26 -13.67 -9.10 -11.89
C THR A 26 -14.56 -8.37 -10.88
N GLU A 27 -15.27 -9.11 -10.01
CA GLU A 27 -16.07 -8.48 -8.97
C GLU A 27 -15.13 -8.01 -7.85
N LYS A 28 -14.83 -6.70 -7.86
CA LYS A 28 -14.16 -6.03 -6.75
C LYS A 28 -14.95 -6.35 -5.49
N LEU A 29 -14.37 -7.15 -4.59
CA LEU A 29 -14.96 -7.34 -3.26
C LEU A 29 -15.23 -5.97 -2.66
N SER A 30 -16.49 -5.68 -2.36
CA SER A 30 -16.87 -4.42 -1.74
C SER A 30 -16.19 -4.32 -0.38
N SER A 31 -15.86 -3.11 0.07
CA SER A 31 -15.23 -2.93 1.39
C SER A 31 -16.02 -3.58 2.53
N GLU A 32 -17.33 -3.72 2.37
CA GLU A 32 -18.22 -4.42 3.31
C GLU A 32 -18.04 -5.94 3.28
N GLN A 33 -17.88 -6.54 2.11
CA GLN A 33 -17.62 -7.98 1.98
C GLN A 33 -16.30 -8.37 2.64
N VAL A 34 -15.25 -7.55 2.49
CA VAL A 34 -13.96 -7.82 3.13
C VAL A 34 -14.02 -7.62 4.66
N LYS A 35 -14.81 -6.65 5.14
CA LYS A 35 -15.07 -6.47 6.57
C LYS A 35 -15.83 -7.66 7.17
N ALA A 36 -16.85 -8.16 6.45
CA ALA A 36 -17.62 -9.33 6.89
C ALA A 36 -16.75 -10.59 6.96
N GLN A 37 -15.86 -10.80 5.99
CA GLN A 37 -14.89 -11.91 6.01
C GLN A 37 -13.88 -11.80 7.16
N LEU A 38 -13.42 -10.59 7.49
CA LEU A 38 -12.55 -10.39 8.65
C LEU A 38 -13.30 -10.65 9.96
N ALA A 39 -14.55 -10.21 10.08
CA ALA A 39 -15.36 -10.42 11.27
C ALA A 39 -15.59 -11.92 11.55
N SER A 40 -15.99 -12.68 10.52
CA SER A 40 -16.17 -14.14 10.67
C SER A 40 -14.85 -14.86 10.99
N TYR A 41 -13.72 -14.40 10.43
CA TYR A 41 -12.41 -14.93 10.76
C TYR A 41 -12.05 -14.69 12.24
N LEU A 42 -12.31 -13.48 12.75
CA LEU A 42 -12.02 -13.11 14.13
C LEU A 42 -12.88 -13.85 15.15
N GLU A 43 -14.12 -14.21 14.81
CA GLU A 43 -14.99 -15.02 15.68
C GLU A 43 -14.39 -16.41 16.00
N GLY A 44 -13.64 -16.98 15.05
CA GLY A 44 -12.92 -18.25 15.23
C GLY A 44 -11.58 -18.12 15.96
N GLN A 45 -11.13 -16.91 16.33
CA GLN A 45 -9.82 -16.70 16.95
C GLN A 45 -9.88 -16.67 18.50
N PRO A 46 -8.83 -17.14 19.18
CA PRO A 46 -8.73 -17.03 20.64
C PRO A 46 -8.72 -15.56 21.10
N GLU A 47 -9.11 -15.34 22.36
CA GLU A 47 -9.30 -13.99 22.92
C GLU A 47 -8.02 -13.13 22.90
N ASN A 48 -6.85 -13.74 23.08
CA ASN A 48 -5.55 -13.07 22.95
C ASN A 48 -5.34 -12.44 21.56
N ILE A 49 -5.76 -13.12 20.49
CA ILE A 49 -5.64 -12.60 19.12
C ILE A 49 -6.67 -11.49 18.87
N ARG A 50 -7.89 -11.63 19.41
CA ARG A 50 -8.93 -10.59 19.31
C ARG A 50 -8.59 -9.31 20.09
N SER A 51 -7.98 -9.44 21.27
CA SER A 51 -7.49 -8.29 22.06
C SER A 51 -6.31 -7.61 21.37
N PHE A 52 -5.36 -8.39 20.83
CA PHE A 52 -4.27 -7.87 20.00
C PHE A 52 -4.79 -7.07 18.80
N HIS A 53 -5.79 -7.59 18.06
CA HIS A 53 -6.42 -6.87 16.95
C HIS A 53 -6.95 -5.49 17.36
N ARG A 54 -7.67 -5.43 18.50
CA ARG A 54 -8.20 -4.16 19.04
C ARG A 54 -7.09 -3.18 19.40
N MET A 55 -6.04 -3.65 20.07
CA MET A 55 -4.87 -2.84 20.40
C MET A 55 -4.18 -2.29 19.15
N MET A 56 -3.94 -3.13 18.15
CA MET A 56 -3.29 -2.73 16.90
C MET A 56 -4.11 -1.70 16.12
N LYS A 57 -5.45 -1.80 16.12
CA LYS A 57 -6.31 -0.76 15.52
C LYS A 57 -6.12 0.60 16.17
N VAL A 58 -5.97 0.64 17.49
CA VAL A 58 -5.71 1.89 18.22
C VAL A 58 -4.33 2.44 17.86
N LEU A 59 -3.29 1.60 17.83
CA LEU A 59 -1.95 2.01 17.45
C LEU A 59 -1.86 2.50 15.99
N GLU A 60 -2.52 1.83 15.05
CA GLU A 60 -2.61 2.27 13.65
C GLU A 60 -3.28 3.65 13.54
N SER A 61 -4.35 3.88 14.31
CA SER A 61 -5.04 5.17 14.35
C SER A 61 -4.15 6.28 14.92
N ILE A 62 -3.45 6.02 16.02
CA ILE A 62 -2.49 6.97 16.62
C ILE A 62 -1.37 7.28 15.61
N SER A 63 -0.81 6.26 14.97
CA SER A 63 0.25 6.43 13.98
C SER A 63 -0.23 7.25 12.77
N PHE A 64 -1.49 7.09 12.35
CA PHE A 64 -2.08 7.94 11.33
C PHE A 64 -2.22 9.40 11.79
N GLY A 65 -2.62 9.61 13.06
CA GLY A 65 -2.60 10.93 13.69
C GLY A 65 -1.21 11.59 13.65
N ILE A 66 -0.15 10.82 13.94
CA ILE A 66 1.24 11.30 13.85
C ILE A 66 1.58 11.77 12.44
N ILE A 67 1.19 11.02 11.40
CA ILE A 67 1.43 11.43 10.00
C ILE A 67 0.78 12.79 9.71
N ILE A 68 -0.49 12.98 10.13
CA ILE A 68 -1.20 14.25 9.96
C ILE A 68 -0.48 15.37 10.72
N THR A 69 -0.07 15.14 11.96
CA THR A 69 0.66 16.12 12.76
C THR A 69 1.99 16.52 12.11
N VAL A 70 2.79 15.55 11.65
CA VAL A 70 4.06 15.81 10.96
C VAL A 70 3.81 16.61 9.67
N PHE A 71 2.74 16.30 8.94
CA PHE A 71 2.36 17.04 7.73
C PHE A 71 2.02 18.50 8.03
N ILE A 72 1.21 18.76 9.06
CA ILE A 72 0.87 20.11 9.50
C ILE A 72 2.14 20.87 9.93
N ILE A 73 3.03 20.24 10.70
CA ILE A 73 4.30 20.85 11.12
C ILE A 73 5.15 21.22 9.89
N ALA A 74 5.29 20.31 8.92
CA ALA A 74 6.04 20.57 7.70
C ALA A 74 5.47 21.76 6.91
N LEU A 75 4.14 21.87 6.83
CA LEU A 75 3.47 23.02 6.20
C LEU A 75 3.74 24.32 6.97
N VAL A 76 3.54 24.32 8.30
CA VAL A 76 3.76 25.52 9.14
C VAL A 76 5.20 26.01 9.02
N LEU A 77 6.19 25.11 9.10
CA LEU A 77 7.60 25.46 8.93
C LEU A 77 7.89 26.02 7.53
N SER A 78 7.22 25.48 6.50
CA SER A 78 7.35 25.99 5.12
C SER A 78 6.78 27.41 4.97
N PHE A 79 5.68 27.74 5.65
CA PHE A 79 5.15 29.11 5.67
C PHE A 79 6.00 30.06 6.51
N MET A 80 6.55 29.59 7.62
CA MET A 80 7.40 30.36 8.53
C MET A 80 8.88 30.37 8.11
N TRP A 81 9.20 30.09 6.84
CA TRP A 81 10.58 29.88 6.36
C TRP A 81 11.56 31.01 6.67
N LYS A 82 11.08 32.25 6.86
CA LYS A 82 11.91 33.40 7.24
C LYS A 82 12.30 33.42 8.73
N SER A 83 11.59 32.68 9.57
CA SER A 83 11.67 32.73 11.03
C SER A 83 12.12 31.42 11.66
N VAL A 84 12.46 30.42 10.85
CA VAL A 84 12.87 29.08 11.32
C VAL A 84 14.23 28.69 10.72
N PRO A 85 15.00 27.80 11.37
CA PRO A 85 16.23 27.28 10.79
C PRO A 85 15.96 26.65 9.42
N VAL A 86 16.79 26.97 8.42
CA VAL A 86 16.63 26.47 7.04
C VAL A 86 16.62 24.93 6.99
N ALA A 87 17.38 24.28 7.88
CA ALA A 87 17.43 22.82 8.02
C ALA A 87 16.11 22.19 8.54
N ALA A 88 15.28 22.95 9.26
CA ALA A 88 14.05 22.44 9.87
C ALA A 88 13.00 22.04 8.82
N ILE A 89 12.93 22.79 7.72
CA ILE A 89 11.96 22.57 6.64
C ILE A 89 12.16 21.20 5.97
N PRO A 90 13.33 20.90 5.34
CA PRO A 90 13.54 19.59 4.71
C PRO A 90 13.47 18.46 5.73
N THR A 91 13.95 18.66 6.96
CA THR A 91 13.85 17.66 8.03
C THR A 91 12.39 17.25 8.29
N ALA A 92 11.48 18.22 8.44
CA ALA A 92 10.07 17.93 8.68
C ALA A 92 9.41 17.20 7.51
N TRP A 93 9.73 17.58 6.26
CA TRP A 93 9.26 16.87 5.08
C TRP A 93 9.80 15.43 4.99
N LEU A 94 11.06 15.20 5.38
CA LEU A 94 11.67 13.88 5.39
C LEU A 94 11.14 12.98 6.52
N LEU A 95 10.56 13.55 7.58
CA LEU A 95 9.88 12.78 8.64
C LEU A 95 8.54 12.20 8.21
N LEU A 96 7.90 12.70 7.13
CA LEU A 96 6.67 12.12 6.61
C LEU A 96 6.83 10.65 6.20
N PRO A 97 7.76 10.28 5.30
CA PRO A 97 7.98 8.88 4.97
C PRO A 97 8.44 8.04 6.17
N VAL A 98 9.12 8.62 7.16
CA VAL A 98 9.45 7.93 8.43
C VAL A 98 8.17 7.57 9.20
N SER A 99 7.26 8.53 9.38
CA SER A 99 5.98 8.28 10.07
C SER A 99 5.09 7.28 9.31
N ALA A 100 5.11 7.31 7.97
CA ALA A 100 4.41 6.33 7.14
C ALA A 100 5.05 4.93 7.23
N ALA A 101 6.37 4.84 7.37
CA ALA A 101 7.06 3.58 7.58
C ALA A 101 6.67 2.96 8.93
N ILE A 102 6.55 3.75 10.00
CA ILE A 102 6.06 3.29 11.31
C ILE A 102 4.64 2.70 11.18
N LEU A 103 3.73 3.41 10.50
CA LEU A 103 2.38 2.89 10.26
C LEU A 103 2.41 1.58 9.46
N THR A 104 3.28 1.49 8.45
CA THR A 104 3.45 0.29 7.62
C THR A 104 3.95 -0.89 8.46
N LEU A 105 4.90 -0.67 9.37
CA LEU A 105 5.39 -1.70 10.30
C LEU A 105 4.28 -2.18 11.23
N LEU A 106 3.47 -1.27 11.77
CA LEU A 106 2.32 -1.65 12.59
C LEU A 106 1.34 -2.52 11.81
N ILE A 107 0.96 -2.11 10.59
CA ILE A 107 0.07 -2.88 9.72
C ILE A 107 0.65 -4.26 9.41
N ALA A 108 1.96 -4.34 9.14
CA ALA A 108 2.63 -5.59 8.83
C ALA A 108 2.68 -6.54 10.03
N VAL A 109 3.03 -6.03 11.22
CA VAL A 109 2.99 -6.81 12.47
C VAL A 109 1.56 -7.27 12.79
N HIS A 110 0.58 -6.40 12.56
CA HIS A 110 -0.83 -6.72 12.75
C HIS A 110 -1.26 -7.88 11.83
N ALA A 111 -0.89 -7.84 10.55
CA ALA A 111 -1.16 -8.89 9.58
C ALA A 111 -0.41 -10.20 9.89
N LEU A 112 0.83 -10.10 10.39
CA LEU A 112 1.67 -11.25 10.73
C LEU A 112 1.06 -12.06 11.88
N VAL A 113 0.69 -11.40 12.98
CA VAL A 113 0.13 -12.05 14.17
C VAL A 113 -1.27 -12.59 13.90
N LEU A 114 -2.09 -11.86 13.13
CA LEU A 114 -3.41 -12.36 12.71
C LEU A 114 -3.32 -13.49 11.68
N ARG A 115 -2.15 -13.69 11.04
CA ARG A 115 -1.98 -14.58 9.87
C ARG A 115 -3.06 -14.36 8.80
N ALA A 116 -3.57 -13.14 8.77
CA ALA A 116 -4.61 -12.68 7.89
C ALA A 116 -4.25 -11.24 7.60
N PHE A 117 -4.27 -10.86 6.34
CA PHE A 117 -4.07 -9.47 5.98
C PHE A 117 -5.40 -8.76 6.25
N PRO A 118 -5.54 -8.01 7.36
CA PRO A 118 -6.77 -7.28 7.54
C PRO A 118 -6.84 -6.26 6.40
N PRO A 119 -8.01 -6.04 5.78
CA PRO A 119 -8.24 -4.79 5.08
C PRO A 119 -8.19 -3.66 6.13
N SER A 120 -7.01 -3.25 6.59
CA SER A 120 -6.91 -1.98 7.29
C SER A 120 -7.26 -0.94 6.22
N GLY A 121 -8.39 -0.26 6.42
CA GLY A 121 -8.89 0.76 5.47
C GLY A 121 -7.79 1.75 5.08
N LEU A 122 -6.88 2.04 6.02
CA LEU A 122 -5.67 2.84 5.83
C LEU A 122 -4.71 2.27 4.77
N PHE A 123 -4.35 0.98 4.84
CA PHE A 123 -3.48 0.37 3.83
C PHE A 123 -4.15 0.34 2.44
N THR A 124 -5.45 0.10 2.38
CA THR A 124 -6.21 0.16 1.12
C THR A 124 -6.32 1.58 0.56
N ILE A 125 -6.32 2.62 1.40
CA ILE A 125 -6.27 4.03 0.96
C ILE A 125 -4.88 4.33 0.37
N PHE A 126 -3.80 3.91 1.03
CA PHE A 126 -2.44 4.11 0.52
C PHE A 126 -2.15 3.30 -0.77
N GLN A 127 -2.65 2.06 -0.88
CA GLN A 127 -2.56 1.29 -2.13
C GLN A 127 -3.53 1.78 -3.22
N GLY A 128 -4.67 2.34 -2.83
CA GLY A 128 -5.70 2.84 -3.75
C GLY A 128 -5.19 3.95 -4.67
N GLY A 129 -4.18 4.70 -4.23
CA GLY A 129 -3.47 5.72 -5.01
C GLY A 129 -2.21 5.22 -5.75
N SER A 130 -1.79 3.97 -5.60
CA SER A 130 -0.61 3.45 -6.30
C SER A 130 -0.93 3.15 -7.77
N PRO A 131 -0.12 3.63 -8.74
CA PRO A 131 -0.27 3.28 -10.15
C PRO A 131 0.05 1.80 -10.42
N ILE A 132 0.71 1.12 -9.48
CA ILE A 132 1.05 -0.31 -9.56
C ILE A 132 -0.13 -1.13 -9.03
N ARG A 133 -1.28 -1.03 -9.69
CA ARG A 133 -2.32 -2.05 -9.57
C ARG A 133 -1.91 -3.19 -10.50
N LEU A 134 -1.31 -4.24 -9.95
CA LEU A 134 -1.01 -5.44 -10.71
C LEU A 134 -2.33 -5.95 -11.32
N PRO A 135 -2.47 -5.98 -12.65
CA PRO A 135 -3.69 -6.43 -13.30
C PRO A 135 -3.93 -7.91 -12.96
N GLY A 136 -5.13 -8.24 -12.48
CA GLY A 136 -5.57 -9.63 -12.27
C GLY A 136 -5.49 -10.17 -10.84
N LYS A 137 -4.99 -9.43 -9.85
CA LYS A 137 -5.14 -9.82 -8.43
C LYS A 137 -6.24 -8.98 -7.79
N SER A 138 -7.41 -9.57 -7.57
CA SER A 138 -8.38 -9.02 -6.63
C SER A 138 -7.70 -8.84 -5.27
N GLN A 139 -7.92 -7.70 -4.61
CA GLN A 139 -7.56 -7.50 -3.20
C GLN A 139 -8.45 -8.41 -2.34
N GLY A 140 -8.24 -9.72 -2.44
CA GLY A 140 -8.89 -10.72 -1.61
C GLY A 140 -8.32 -10.70 -0.21
N PHE A 141 -9.14 -11.05 0.76
CA PHE A 141 -8.71 -11.38 2.10
C PHE A 141 -7.67 -12.51 2.02
N GLN A 142 -6.40 -12.20 2.27
CA GLN A 142 -5.31 -13.18 2.26
C GLN A 142 -5.12 -13.73 3.66
N THR A 143 -5.04 -15.05 3.80
CA THR A 143 -4.80 -15.74 5.08
C THR A 143 -3.67 -16.76 4.97
N GLY A 144 -3.16 -17.20 6.12
CA GLY A 144 -2.09 -18.19 6.21
C GLY A 144 -0.75 -17.69 5.66
N LYS A 145 -0.01 -18.58 4.99
CA LYS A 145 1.37 -18.32 4.50
C LYS A 145 1.48 -17.12 3.55
N ALA A 146 0.44 -16.83 2.76
CA ALA A 146 0.44 -15.69 1.84
C ALA A 146 0.39 -14.35 2.59
N ALA A 147 -0.40 -14.29 3.68
CA ALA A 147 -0.46 -13.11 4.55
C ALA A 147 0.87 -12.89 5.28
N GLU A 148 1.49 -13.97 5.76
CA GLU A 148 2.81 -13.92 6.41
C GLU A 148 3.90 -13.41 5.47
N PHE A 149 3.98 -13.95 4.25
CA PHE A 149 4.98 -13.51 3.27
C PHE A 149 4.82 -12.02 2.92
N THR A 150 3.57 -11.59 2.75
CA THR A 150 3.27 -10.17 2.49
C THR A 150 3.65 -9.29 3.69
N ALA A 151 3.35 -9.74 4.91
CA ALA A 151 3.73 -9.03 6.13
C ALA A 151 5.25 -8.92 6.27
N TRP A 152 6.01 -10.00 6.05
CA TRP A 152 7.47 -9.95 6.06
C TRP A 152 8.04 -9.03 5.00
N GLY A 153 7.48 -9.04 3.79
CA GLY A 153 7.86 -8.10 2.74
C GLY A 153 7.63 -6.65 3.15
N LEU A 154 6.49 -6.34 3.78
CA LEU A 154 6.20 -5.00 4.28
C LEU A 154 7.07 -4.60 5.47
N ILE A 155 7.43 -5.52 6.36
CA ILE A 155 8.40 -5.28 7.43
C ILE A 155 9.73 -4.87 6.82
N LEU A 156 10.23 -5.66 5.86
CA LEU A 156 11.51 -5.38 5.20
C LEU A 156 11.50 -4.02 4.50
N VAL A 157 10.46 -3.73 3.71
CA VAL A 157 10.31 -2.44 3.02
C VAL A 157 10.18 -1.30 4.03
N GLY A 158 9.35 -1.44 5.05
CA GLY A 158 9.16 -0.43 6.10
C GLY A 158 10.45 -0.12 6.84
N LEU A 159 11.26 -1.13 7.19
CA LEU A 159 12.55 -0.94 7.83
C LEU A 159 13.56 -0.24 6.91
N ILE A 160 13.69 -0.68 5.67
CA ILE A 160 14.65 -0.09 4.71
C ILE A 160 14.28 1.37 4.43
N VAL A 161 13.01 1.62 4.07
CA VAL A 161 12.53 2.97 3.74
C VAL A 161 12.56 3.86 4.97
N GLY A 162 12.11 3.36 6.13
CA GLY A 162 12.12 4.10 7.39
C GLY A 162 13.54 4.49 7.81
N ALA A 163 14.48 3.56 7.78
CA ALA A 163 15.88 3.83 8.11
C ALA A 163 16.52 4.82 7.13
N PHE A 164 16.30 4.64 5.82
CA PHE A 164 16.79 5.57 4.81
C PHE A 164 16.29 7.00 5.07
N PHE A 165 14.98 7.20 5.22
CA PHE A 165 14.46 8.54 5.45
C PHE A 165 14.78 9.11 6.83
N ALA A 166 14.95 8.27 7.86
CA ALA A 166 15.38 8.72 9.18
C ALA A 166 16.82 9.24 9.15
N VAL A 167 17.74 8.53 8.49
CA VAL A 167 19.12 8.99 8.29
C VAL A 167 19.15 10.25 7.43
N PHE A 168 18.28 10.35 6.42
CA PHE A 168 18.15 11.54 5.59
C PHE A 168 17.66 12.74 6.42
N ALA A 169 16.59 12.58 7.19
CA ALA A 169 16.06 13.62 8.07
C ALA A 169 17.11 14.09 9.09
N TRP A 170 17.81 13.15 9.73
CA TRP A 170 18.91 13.47 10.62
C TRP A 170 20.02 14.25 9.91
N SER A 171 20.45 13.79 8.74
CA SER A 171 21.51 14.44 7.96
C SER A 171 21.10 15.84 7.50
N ALA A 172 19.83 16.05 7.19
CA ALA A 172 19.27 17.37 6.86
C ALA A 172 19.30 18.30 8.07
N TRP A 173 18.92 17.81 9.24
CA TRP A 173 18.95 18.56 10.49
C TRP A 173 20.36 18.99 10.89
N THR A 174 21.32 18.07 10.80
CA THR A 174 22.73 18.33 11.14
C THR A 174 23.52 18.94 10.01
N VAL A 175 22.91 19.17 8.84
CA VAL A 175 23.56 19.70 7.63
C VAL A 175 24.81 18.89 7.25
N ASN A 176 24.72 17.56 7.37
CA ASN A 176 25.83 16.65 7.07
C ASN A 176 25.89 16.37 5.56
N TRP A 177 26.61 17.22 4.83
CA TRP A 177 26.73 17.14 3.37
C TRP A 177 27.36 15.85 2.85
N ALA A 178 28.24 15.21 3.62
CA ALA A 178 28.85 13.94 3.25
C ALA A 178 27.82 12.81 3.11
N ILE A 179 26.72 12.88 3.86
CA ILE A 179 25.62 11.91 3.81
C ILE A 179 24.46 12.43 2.96
N LEU A 180 24.13 13.73 3.03
CA LEU A 180 23.05 14.32 2.23
C LEU A 180 23.27 14.12 0.73
N THR A 181 24.49 14.36 0.24
CA THR A 181 24.81 14.29 -1.19
C THR A 181 24.48 12.92 -1.78
N PRO A 182 25.02 11.80 -1.27
CA PRO A 182 24.69 10.48 -1.81
C PRO A 182 23.20 10.13 -1.62
N MET A 183 22.55 10.55 -0.54
CA MET A 183 21.11 10.29 -0.35
C MET A 183 20.23 11.02 -1.35
N ILE A 184 20.55 12.28 -1.66
CA ILE A 184 19.88 13.06 -2.72
C ILE A 184 20.08 12.37 -4.07
N THR A 185 21.29 11.90 -4.38
CA THR A 185 21.57 11.18 -5.64
C THR A 185 20.78 9.89 -5.73
N ILE A 186 20.77 9.07 -4.68
CA ILE A 186 20.00 7.81 -4.63
C ILE A 186 18.51 8.09 -4.83
N LEU A 187 17.96 9.08 -4.11
CA LEU A 187 16.55 9.44 -4.24
C LEU A 187 16.22 9.97 -5.64
N GLY A 188 17.09 10.82 -6.21
CA GLY A 188 16.92 11.37 -7.55
C GLY A 188 16.94 10.29 -8.63
N VAL A 189 17.89 9.35 -8.57
CA VAL A 189 17.97 8.21 -9.50
C VAL A 189 16.74 7.30 -9.35
N ALA A 190 16.37 6.95 -8.11
CA ALA A 190 15.21 6.09 -7.85
C ALA A 190 13.91 6.72 -8.39
N MET A 191 13.67 8.00 -8.11
CA MET A 191 12.52 8.74 -8.63
C MET A 191 12.53 8.80 -10.16
N GLY A 192 13.68 9.06 -10.78
CA GLY A 192 13.82 9.05 -12.24
C GLY A 192 13.44 7.71 -12.86
N VAL A 193 13.95 6.61 -12.28
CA VAL A 193 13.62 5.24 -12.73
C VAL A 193 12.12 4.96 -12.57
N VAL A 194 11.51 5.29 -11.43
CA VAL A 194 10.07 5.08 -11.19
C VAL A 194 9.21 5.84 -12.20
N ILE A 195 9.55 7.09 -12.51
CA ILE A 195 8.84 7.91 -13.50
C ILE A 195 8.94 7.27 -14.88
N VAL A 196 10.14 6.88 -15.32
CA VAL A 196 10.36 6.25 -16.63
C VAL A 196 9.57 4.94 -16.75
N ILE A 197 9.64 4.07 -15.74
CA ILE A 197 8.87 2.81 -15.73
C ILE A 197 7.36 3.09 -15.78
N SER A 198 6.88 4.09 -15.03
CA SER A 198 5.46 4.46 -15.02
C SER A 198 4.99 4.98 -16.38
N MET A 199 5.80 5.78 -17.06
CA MET A 199 5.52 6.26 -18.42
C MET A 199 5.52 5.11 -19.45
N LEU A 200 6.48 4.20 -19.37
CA LEU A 200 6.52 3.03 -20.24
C LEU A 200 5.29 2.14 -20.01
N PHE A 201 4.96 1.84 -18.76
CA PHE A 201 3.81 1.01 -18.41
C PHE A 201 2.48 1.60 -18.89
N THR A 202 2.26 2.90 -18.69
CA THR A 202 1.06 3.60 -19.17
C THR A 202 0.97 3.62 -20.70
N THR A 203 2.11 3.79 -21.38
CA THR A 203 2.19 3.71 -22.84
C THR A 203 1.88 2.29 -23.36
N PHE A 204 2.48 1.27 -22.75
CA PHE A 204 2.19 -0.14 -23.05
C PHE A 204 0.71 -0.47 -22.84
N GLN A 205 0.10 -0.03 -21.73
CA GLN A 205 -1.33 -0.25 -21.48
C GLN A 205 -2.23 0.43 -22.52
N LYS A 206 -1.90 1.65 -22.95
CA LYS A 206 -2.66 2.35 -24.00
C LYS A 206 -2.60 1.60 -25.33
N ILE A 207 -1.42 1.09 -25.71
CA ILE A 207 -1.22 0.36 -26.97
C ILE A 207 -1.99 -0.97 -26.96
N PHE A 208 -1.97 -1.71 -25.85
CA PHE A 208 -2.61 -3.03 -25.75
C PHE A 208 -4.12 -2.97 -25.48
N LYS A 209 -4.67 -1.89 -24.90
CA LYS A 209 -6.13 -1.69 -24.79
C LYS A 209 -6.78 -1.13 -26.05
N SER A 210 -5.98 -0.56 -26.96
CA SER A 210 -6.45 0.02 -28.23
C SER A 210 -6.55 -1.01 -29.37
N ARG A 211 -6.09 -2.25 -29.15
CA ARG A 211 -6.25 -3.39 -30.07
C ARG A 211 -7.27 -4.36 -29.49
#